data_AF-A0AAJ1UIF1-F1
#
_entry.id   AF-A0AAJ1UIF1-F1
#
_cell.length_a   1.000
_cell.length_b   1.000
_cell.length_c   1.000
_cell.angle_alpha   90.00
_cell.angle_beta   90.00
_cell.angle_gamma   90.00
#
_symmetry.space_group_name_H-M   'P 1'
#
loop_
_entity.id
_entity.type
_entity.pdbx_description
1 polymer ?
#
loop_
_entity_poly.entity_id
_entity_poly.type
_entity_poly.pdbx_seq_one_letter_code
_entity_poly.pdbx_strand_id
1 'polypeptide(L)'
;MAKAYRPIGRLKGWYEYYNTPCDICGHEGMCMINEDNNRVVCCRVESERPFGQKGACPGYLHFLDGKNSKKVDFTNIEVHKEREKKDIRSLNIAYQFLLKNCEIAKEHLEHLVNIRGMTEEEINVRQYNSFPEKPWQIVNNILKNSNYFTAENFLGVPGFYTAQGKNNKYVTISGAQDSILIPCRDITKQIV
;
A
#
# COMPACT_ATOMS: atom_id res chain seq x y z
N MET A 1 6.82 -10.50 -13.07
CA MET A 1 5.85 -11.53 -12.64
C MET A 1 5.35 -11.15 -11.26
N ALA A 2 4.03 -11.21 -11.00
CA ALA A 2 3.49 -10.95 -9.68
C ALA A 2 4.00 -12.02 -8.70
N LYS A 3 4.40 -11.62 -7.48
CA LYS A 3 4.95 -12.58 -6.50
C LYS A 3 3.82 -13.46 -5.98
N ALA A 4 3.95 -14.78 -6.15
CA ALA A 4 2.98 -15.74 -5.63
C ALA A 4 2.96 -15.74 -4.09
N TYR A 5 4.13 -15.61 -3.46
CA TYR A 5 4.30 -15.66 -2.01
C TYR A 5 5.06 -14.44 -1.48
N ARG A 6 4.74 -14.01 -0.25
CA ARG A 6 5.40 -12.88 0.43
C ARG A 6 5.94 -13.32 1.81
N PRO A 7 7.23 -13.10 2.11
CA PRO A 7 7.81 -13.46 3.40
C PRO A 7 7.21 -12.61 4.52
N ILE A 8 7.03 -13.19 5.70
CA ILE A 8 6.46 -12.51 6.86
C ILE A 8 7.60 -12.15 7.82
N GLY A 9 7.93 -10.86 7.89
CA GLY A 9 9.10 -10.39 8.65
C GLY A 9 9.10 -10.79 10.14
N ARG A 10 7.93 -10.97 10.75
CA ARG A 10 7.80 -11.37 12.17
C ARG A 10 7.78 -12.89 12.41
N LEU A 11 7.63 -13.70 11.36
CA LEU A 11 7.51 -15.16 11.44
C LEU A 11 8.47 -15.80 10.42
N LYS A 12 9.70 -16.10 10.87
CA LYS A 12 10.72 -16.72 10.01
C LYS A 12 10.23 -18.07 9.47
N GLY A 13 10.47 -18.31 8.18
CA GLY A 13 10.05 -19.53 7.47
C GLY A 13 8.55 -19.59 7.15
N TRP A 14 7.82 -18.49 7.33
CA TRP A 14 6.42 -18.36 6.94
C TRP A 14 6.23 -17.35 5.82
N TYR A 15 5.37 -17.71 4.88
CA TYR A 15 5.10 -16.93 3.69
C TYR A 15 3.59 -16.79 3.50
N GLU A 16 3.13 -15.58 3.23
CA GLU A 16 1.75 -15.31 2.88
C GLU A 16 1.47 -15.74 1.44
N TYR A 17 0.32 -16.37 1.22
CA TYR A 17 -0.28 -16.53 -0.11
C TYR A 17 -0.66 -15.16 -0.66
N TYR A 18 0.09 -14.59 -1.60
CA TYR A 18 -0.07 -13.20 -2.03
C TYR A 18 -0.85 -13.07 -3.35
N ASN A 19 -0.31 -13.59 -4.46
CA ASN A 19 -1.02 -13.70 -5.75
C ASN A 19 -1.12 -15.19 -6.15
N THR A 20 -1.50 -16.02 -5.19
CA THR A 20 -1.73 -17.45 -5.38
C THR A 20 -2.78 -17.92 -4.38
N PRO A 21 -3.70 -18.81 -4.78
CA PRO A 21 -4.75 -19.30 -3.89
C PRO A 21 -4.17 -20.18 -2.77
N CYS A 22 -4.72 -20.04 -1.57
CA CYS A 22 -4.44 -20.89 -0.41
C CYS A 22 -4.85 -22.34 -0.66
N ASP A 23 -4.00 -23.30 -0.29
CA ASP A 23 -4.27 -24.74 -0.44
C ASP A 23 -5.45 -25.24 0.40
N ILE A 24 -5.91 -24.48 1.40
CA ILE A 24 -7.04 -24.83 2.27
C ILE A 24 -8.36 -24.16 1.84
N CYS A 25 -8.36 -22.85 1.60
CA CYS A 25 -9.58 -22.10 1.32
C CYS A 25 -9.72 -21.58 -0.11
N GLY A 26 -8.70 -21.77 -0.96
CA GLY A 26 -8.71 -21.31 -2.35
C GLY A 26 -8.65 -19.79 -2.55
N HIS A 27 -8.55 -18.99 -1.48
CA HIS A 27 -8.48 -17.53 -1.54
C HIS A 27 -7.03 -17.03 -1.46
N GLU A 28 -6.78 -15.87 -2.06
CA GLU A 28 -5.52 -15.14 -1.95
C GLU A 28 -5.52 -14.23 -0.69
N GLY A 29 -4.33 -13.93 -0.19
CA GLY A 29 -4.10 -13.05 0.95
C GLY A 29 -4.45 -13.66 2.31
N MET A 30 -3.78 -13.17 3.35
CA MET A 30 -4.05 -13.45 4.78
C MET A 30 -3.84 -14.89 5.26
N CYS A 31 -3.68 -15.85 4.36
CA CYS A 31 -3.28 -17.22 4.68
C CYS A 31 -1.75 -17.35 4.56
N MET A 32 -1.17 -18.30 5.29
CA MET A 32 0.29 -18.48 5.33
C MET A 32 0.65 -19.95 5.11
N ILE A 33 1.77 -20.21 4.42
CA ILE A 33 2.39 -21.52 4.27
C ILE A 33 3.78 -21.48 4.92
N ASN A 34 4.14 -22.56 5.60
CA ASN A 34 5.49 -22.75 6.10
C ASN A 34 6.41 -23.27 5.00
N GLU A 35 7.70 -22.92 5.08
CA GLU A 35 8.73 -23.36 4.12
C GLU A 35 8.85 -24.88 3.96
N ASP A 36 8.37 -25.65 4.94
CA ASP A 36 8.30 -27.10 4.87
C ASP A 36 7.21 -27.67 3.93
N ASN A 37 6.37 -26.82 3.34
CA ASN A 37 5.27 -27.20 2.44
C ASN A 37 4.24 -28.17 3.04
N ASN A 38 4.19 -28.31 4.36
CA ASN A 38 3.27 -29.21 5.06
C ASN A 38 2.34 -28.46 6.01
N ARG A 39 2.70 -27.25 6.44
CA ARG A 39 1.88 -26.48 7.38
C ARG A 39 1.30 -25.24 6.73
N VAL A 40 -0.01 -25.08 6.86
CA VAL A 40 -0.75 -23.90 6.37
C VAL A 40 -1.55 -23.29 7.51
N VAL A 41 -1.45 -21.98 7.70
CA VAL A 41 -2.38 -21.22 8.56
C VAL A 41 -3.42 -20.59 7.66
N CYS A 42 -4.68 -21.03 7.78
CA CYS A 42 -5.81 -20.49 7.06
C CYS A 42 -6.62 -19.55 7.96
N CYS A 43 -6.91 -18.33 7.51
CA CYS A 43 -7.74 -17.38 8.26
C CYS A 43 -9.26 -17.56 8.05
N ARG A 44 -9.67 -18.48 7.17
CA ARG A 44 -11.08 -18.64 6.74
C ARG A 44 -11.69 -19.99 7.11
N VAL A 45 -10.88 -21.04 7.18
CA VAL A 45 -11.35 -22.41 7.48
C VAL A 45 -10.85 -22.78 8.86
N GLU A 46 -11.78 -23.08 9.76
CA GLU A 46 -11.47 -23.43 11.14
C GLU A 46 -10.79 -24.80 11.25
N SER A 47 -9.96 -24.94 12.28
CA SER A 47 -9.40 -26.22 12.72
C SER A 47 -9.34 -26.22 14.25
N GLU A 48 -9.11 -27.38 14.85
CA GLU A 48 -8.92 -27.51 16.30
C GLU A 48 -7.66 -26.80 16.82
N ARG A 49 -6.82 -26.25 15.92
CA ARG A 49 -5.51 -25.67 16.23
C ARG A 49 -5.51 -24.17 15.90
N PRO A 50 -6.06 -23.30 16.75
CA PRO A 50 -6.00 -21.86 16.55
C PRO A 50 -4.53 -21.38 16.55
N PHE A 51 -4.22 -20.42 15.68
CA PHE A 51 -2.89 -19.86 15.50
C PHE A 51 -2.96 -18.34 15.52
N GLY A 52 -2.04 -17.69 16.26
CA GLY A 52 -1.84 -16.24 16.15
C GLY A 52 -3.06 -15.38 16.50
N GLN A 53 -3.98 -15.86 17.36
CA GLN A 53 -5.26 -15.20 17.67
C GLN A 53 -5.12 -13.78 18.26
N LYS A 54 -3.93 -13.40 18.74
CA LYS A 54 -3.59 -12.05 19.21
C LYS A 54 -2.55 -11.34 18.34
N GLY A 55 -2.27 -11.87 17.15
CA GLY A 55 -1.21 -11.44 16.25
C GLY A 55 -1.74 -10.83 14.95
N ALA A 56 -0.82 -10.51 14.03
CA ALA A 56 -1.13 -9.83 12.77
C ALA A 56 -1.90 -10.70 11.75
N CYS A 57 -1.85 -12.03 11.90
CA CYS A 57 -2.55 -12.98 11.04
C CYS A 57 -3.21 -14.07 11.90
N PRO A 58 -4.37 -13.79 12.51
CA PRO A 58 -5.14 -14.81 13.23
C PRO A 58 -5.70 -15.83 12.23
N GLY A 59 -5.66 -17.10 12.61
CA GLY A 59 -6.20 -18.17 11.80
C GLY A 59 -6.10 -19.52 12.48
N TYR A 60 -6.13 -20.58 11.68
CA TYR A 60 -6.16 -21.96 12.13
C TYR A 60 -5.09 -22.76 11.39
N LEU A 61 -4.33 -23.58 12.11
CA LEU A 61 -3.26 -24.39 11.56
C LEU A 61 -3.82 -25.69 10.96
N HIS A 62 -3.44 -25.96 9.73
CA HIS A 62 -3.77 -27.14 8.93
C HIS A 62 -2.48 -27.85 8.50
N PHE A 63 -2.56 -29.17 8.36
CA PHE A 63 -1.49 -30.01 7.84
C PHE A 63 -1.89 -30.52 6.47
N LEU A 64 -1.01 -30.39 5.49
CA LEU A 64 -1.25 -30.85 4.13
C LEU A 64 -0.84 -32.31 4.02
N ASP A 65 -1.80 -33.18 3.72
CA ASP A 65 -1.48 -34.55 3.35
C ASP A 65 -0.68 -34.50 2.04
N GLY A 66 0.61 -34.86 2.09
CA GLY A 66 1.62 -34.66 1.05
C GLY A 66 1.36 -35.25 -0.35
N LYS A 67 0.12 -35.71 -0.61
CA LYS A 67 -0.41 -36.05 -1.93
C LYS A 67 -0.90 -34.84 -2.73
N ASN A 68 -1.30 -33.75 -2.05
CA ASN A 68 -1.88 -32.55 -2.70
C ASN A 68 -1.09 -31.25 -2.45
N SER A 69 0.02 -31.28 -1.71
CA SER A 69 0.82 -30.08 -1.47
C SER A 69 1.66 -29.72 -2.69
N LYS A 70 1.49 -28.51 -3.21
CA LYS A 70 2.41 -27.95 -4.19
C LYS A 70 3.76 -27.76 -3.50
N LYS A 71 4.82 -28.40 -3.97
CA LYS A 71 6.17 -28.15 -3.48
C LYS A 71 6.64 -26.80 -4.01
N VAL A 72 6.64 -25.80 -3.15
CA VAL A 72 7.17 -24.47 -3.41
C VAL A 72 8.61 -24.41 -2.91
N ASP A 73 9.51 -23.96 -3.78
CA ASP A 73 10.88 -23.63 -3.39
C ASP A 73 10.93 -22.18 -2.88
N PHE A 74 11.09 -22.03 -1.57
CA PHE A 74 11.15 -20.72 -0.90
C PHE A 74 12.56 -20.12 -0.88
N THR A 75 13.60 -20.84 -1.33
CA THR A 75 15.00 -20.38 -1.29
C THR A 75 15.26 -19.16 -2.18
N ASN A 76 14.48 -19.03 -3.26
CA ASN A 76 14.62 -17.98 -4.27
C ASN A 76 13.60 -16.84 -4.14
N ILE A 77 12.82 -16.79 -3.06
CA ILE A 77 11.88 -15.69 -2.84
C ILE A 77 12.64 -14.48 -2.31
N GLU A 78 12.79 -13.46 -3.17
CA GLU A 78 13.38 -12.19 -2.79
C GLU A 78 12.62 -11.54 -1.62
N VAL A 79 13.27 -11.51 -0.46
CA VAL A 79 12.87 -10.70 0.69
C VAL A 79 13.29 -9.26 0.40
N HIS A 80 12.36 -8.44 -0.07
CA HIS A 80 12.63 -7.00 -0.11
C HIS A 80 12.47 -6.43 1.30
N LYS A 81 13.48 -5.71 1.77
CA LYS A 81 13.35 -4.88 2.96
C LYS A 81 12.28 -3.83 2.68
N GLU A 82 11.15 -3.93 3.37
CA GLU A 82 10.16 -2.86 3.37
C GLU A 82 10.84 -1.58 3.84
N ARG A 83 10.56 -0.47 3.17
CA ARG A 83 11.09 0.83 3.60
C ARG A 83 10.34 1.24 4.86
N GLU A 84 11.10 1.75 5.83
CA GLU A 84 10.49 2.29 7.03
C GLU A 84 9.59 3.47 6.67
N LYS A 85 8.37 3.46 7.20
CA LYS A 85 7.43 4.58 7.05
C LYS A 85 8.09 5.82 7.66
N LYS A 86 8.05 6.93 6.92
CA LYS A 86 8.56 8.22 7.40
C LYS A 86 7.80 8.70 8.64
N ASP A 87 8.46 9.51 9.46
CA ASP A 87 7.84 10.14 10.62
C ASP A 87 6.69 11.08 10.20
N ILE A 88 5.76 11.34 11.14
CA ILE A 88 4.54 12.12 10.90
C ILE A 88 4.82 13.48 10.26
N ARG A 89 5.88 14.18 10.70
CA ARG A 89 6.22 15.50 10.17
C ARG A 89 6.64 15.39 8.71
N SER A 90 7.49 14.44 8.37
CA SER A 90 7.90 14.18 6.99
C SER A 90 6.72 13.83 6.08
N LEU A 91 5.79 13.00 6.55
CA LEU A 91 4.55 12.65 5.82
C LEU A 91 3.70 13.89 5.53
N ASN A 92 3.42 14.67 6.57
CA ASN A 92 2.62 15.88 6.44
C ASN A 92 3.24 16.85 5.43
N ILE A 93 4.55 17.08 5.51
CA ILE A 93 5.25 17.95 4.55
C ILE A 93 5.10 17.40 3.12
N ALA A 94 5.32 16.10 2.91
CA ALA A 94 5.23 15.49 1.57
C ALA A 94 3.83 15.65 0.96
N TYR A 95 2.78 15.34 1.73
CA TYR A 95 1.40 15.46 1.26
C TYR A 95 0.97 16.93 1.10
N GLN A 96 1.44 17.85 1.93
CA GLN A 96 1.19 19.28 1.74
C GLN A 96 1.81 19.80 0.44
N PHE A 97 3.03 19.38 0.11
CA PHE A 97 3.63 19.71 -1.19
C PHE A 97 2.85 19.10 -2.35
N LEU A 98 2.38 17.86 -2.23
CA LEU A 98 1.52 17.23 -3.23
C LEU A 98 0.26 18.08 -3.46
N LEU A 99 -0.50 18.36 -2.40
CA LEU A 99 -1.75 19.10 -2.50
C LEU A 99 -1.54 20.51 -3.04
N LYS A 100 -0.47 21.21 -2.64
CA LYS A 100 -0.15 22.54 -3.16
C LYS A 100 0.11 22.56 -4.67
N ASN A 101 0.53 21.44 -5.25
CA ASN A 101 0.80 21.32 -6.69
C ASN A 101 -0.35 20.61 -7.44
N CYS A 102 -1.44 20.26 -6.75
CA CYS A 102 -2.64 19.72 -7.37
C CYS A 102 -3.74 20.78 -7.33
N GLU A 103 -4.62 20.71 -8.32
CA GLU A 103 -5.82 21.55 -8.40
C GLU A 103 -7.04 20.63 -8.38
N ILE A 104 -8.18 21.18 -7.99
CA ILE A 104 -9.45 20.49 -8.11
C ILE A 104 -9.98 20.64 -9.54
N ALA A 105 -10.26 19.52 -10.20
CA ALA A 105 -10.93 19.50 -11.49
C ALA A 105 -12.34 20.07 -11.35
N LYS A 106 -12.82 20.74 -12.40
CA LYS A 106 -14.11 21.42 -12.40
C LYS A 106 -15.25 20.45 -12.10
N GLU A 107 -15.20 19.26 -12.67
CA GLU A 107 -16.22 18.22 -12.53
C GLU A 107 -16.28 17.71 -11.08
N HIS A 108 -15.12 17.55 -10.44
CA HIS A 108 -15.05 17.19 -9.03
C HIS A 108 -15.55 18.29 -8.11
N LEU A 109 -15.21 19.56 -8.41
CA LEU A 109 -15.70 20.71 -7.67
C LEU A 109 -17.24 20.81 -7.77
N GLU A 110 -17.78 20.71 -8.99
CA GLU A 110 -19.23 20.71 -9.23
C GLU A 110 -19.93 19.55 -8.50
N HIS A 111 -19.35 18.35 -8.50
CA HIS A 111 -19.91 17.24 -7.74
C HIS A 111 -19.90 17.49 -6.23
N LEU A 112 -18.80 18.03 -5.67
CA LEU A 112 -18.72 18.34 -4.24
C LEU A 112 -19.71 19.44 -3.84
N VAL A 113 -19.87 20.47 -4.65
CA VAL A 113 -20.78 21.58 -4.36
C VAL A 113 -22.23 21.15 -4.57
N ASN A 114 -22.58 20.64 -5.76
CA ASN A 114 -23.97 20.45 -6.15
C ASN A 114 -24.57 19.13 -5.66
N ILE A 115 -23.76 18.07 -5.49
CA ILE A 115 -24.25 16.76 -5.05
C ILE A 115 -23.97 16.53 -3.58
N ARG A 116 -22.80 16.96 -3.08
CA ARG A 116 -22.42 16.79 -1.67
C ARG A 116 -22.76 18.00 -0.79
N GLY A 117 -23.20 19.10 -1.37
CA GLY A 117 -23.67 20.28 -0.64
C GLY A 117 -22.56 21.03 0.11
N MET A 118 -21.31 20.87 -0.31
CA MET A 118 -20.17 21.54 0.31
C MET A 118 -20.00 22.97 -0.21
N THR A 119 -19.51 23.88 0.63
CA THR A 119 -19.09 25.20 0.13
C THR A 119 -17.68 25.16 -0.43
N GLU A 120 -17.36 26.06 -1.36
CA GLU A 120 -15.98 26.19 -1.87
C GLU A 120 -14.99 26.51 -0.75
N GLU A 121 -15.41 27.27 0.26
CA GLU A 121 -14.59 27.56 1.43
C GLU A 121 -14.27 26.29 2.23
N GLU A 122 -15.25 25.42 2.46
CA GLU A 122 -15.00 24.13 3.13
C GLU A 122 -14.04 23.23 2.33
N ILE A 123 -14.23 23.18 1.01
CA ILE A 123 -13.36 22.42 0.09
C ILE A 123 -11.92 22.93 0.18
N ASN A 124 -11.74 24.25 0.16
CA ASN A 124 -10.44 24.90 0.24
C ASN A 124 -9.77 24.70 1.61
N VAL A 125 -10.49 24.92 2.71
CA VAL A 125 -9.98 24.71 4.08
C VAL A 125 -9.60 23.24 4.31
N ARG A 126 -10.36 22.29 3.76
CA ARG A 126 -10.06 20.86 3.86
C ARG A 126 -8.94 20.43 2.89
N GLN A 127 -8.58 21.28 1.93
CA GLN A 127 -7.59 21.06 0.88
C GLN A 127 -7.93 19.88 -0.02
N TYR A 128 -9.21 19.76 -0.42
CA TYR A 128 -9.63 18.73 -1.37
C TYR A 128 -9.15 19.11 -2.77
N ASN A 129 -8.57 18.13 -3.46
CA ASN A 129 -8.01 18.31 -4.80
C ASN A 129 -8.37 17.13 -5.68
N SER A 130 -7.99 17.17 -6.95
CA SER A 130 -8.09 16.01 -7.84
C SER A 130 -6.75 15.31 -7.99
N PHE A 131 -6.81 14.00 -8.19
CA PHE A 131 -5.63 13.22 -8.52
C PHE A 131 -5.09 13.71 -9.86
N PRO A 132 -3.80 14.09 -9.95
CA PRO A 132 -3.26 14.71 -11.14
C PRO A 132 -3.22 13.71 -12.30
N GLU A 133 -3.51 14.18 -13.51
CA GLU A 133 -3.40 13.37 -14.73
C GLU A 133 -1.98 12.81 -14.92
N LYS A 134 -0.97 13.62 -14.57
CA LYS A 134 0.46 13.33 -14.71
C LYS A 134 1.18 13.39 -13.35
N PRO A 135 0.97 12.40 -12.46
CA PRO A 135 1.50 12.43 -11.09
C PRO A 135 3.02 12.56 -11.03
N TRP A 136 3.75 11.99 -11.99
CA TRP A 136 5.21 12.10 -12.05
C TRP A 136 5.70 13.52 -12.29
N GLN A 137 4.91 14.37 -12.99
CA GLN A 137 5.26 15.77 -13.19
C GLN A 137 5.13 16.56 -11.89
N ILE A 138 4.09 16.28 -11.10
CA ILE A 138 3.90 16.88 -9.78
C ILE A 138 5.09 16.55 -8.87
N VAL A 139 5.47 15.27 -8.79
CA VAL A 139 6.63 14.85 -7.98
C VAL A 139 7.93 15.49 -8.48
N ASN A 140 8.14 15.54 -9.79
CA ASN A 140 9.34 16.18 -10.36
C ASN A 140 9.40 17.68 -10.06
N ASN A 141 8.26 18.38 -10.10
CA ASN A 141 8.18 19.79 -9.74
C ASN A 141 8.52 20.01 -8.25
N ILE A 142 8.04 19.14 -7.36
CA ILE A 142 8.38 19.21 -5.94
C ILE A 142 9.89 18.97 -5.74
N LEU A 143 10.46 17.95 -6.38
CA LEU A 143 11.88 17.63 -6.29
C LEU A 143 12.79 18.75 -6.81
N LYS A 144 12.37 19.47 -7.86
CA LYS A 144 13.13 20.60 -8.41
C LYS A 144 13.05 21.85 -7.55
N ASN A 145 11.90 22.09 -6.92
CA ASN A 145 11.61 23.35 -6.24
C ASN A 145 11.73 23.27 -4.71
N SER A 146 12.04 22.10 -4.15
CA SER A 146 12.12 21.89 -2.70
C SER A 146 13.47 21.31 -2.30
N ASN A 147 14.15 22.01 -1.37
CA ASN A 147 15.35 21.48 -0.73
C ASN A 147 15.04 20.43 0.37
N TYR A 148 13.76 20.17 0.65
CA TYR A 148 13.36 19.23 1.70
C TYR A 148 13.36 17.76 1.24
N PHE A 149 13.20 17.51 -0.05
CA PHE A 149 13.08 16.15 -0.57
C PHE A 149 14.09 15.85 -1.66
N THR A 150 14.69 14.67 -1.55
CA THR A 150 15.36 13.98 -2.65
C THR A 150 14.44 12.86 -3.16
N ALA A 151 14.73 12.33 -4.35
CA ALA A 151 13.98 11.19 -4.89
C ALA A 151 13.97 9.99 -3.92
N GLU A 152 15.05 9.78 -3.17
CA GLU A 152 15.13 8.74 -2.14
C GLU A 152 14.29 9.06 -0.89
N ASN A 153 14.20 10.33 -0.49
CA ASN A 153 13.45 10.73 0.69
C ASN A 153 11.93 10.59 0.53
N PHE A 154 11.41 10.56 -0.70
CA PHE A 154 10.00 10.23 -0.96
C PHE A 154 9.69 8.75 -0.70
N LEU A 155 10.69 7.88 -0.80
CA LEU A 155 10.50 6.45 -0.64
C LEU A 155 10.40 6.13 0.86
N GLY A 156 9.18 5.77 1.30
CA GLY A 156 8.80 5.69 2.72
C GLY A 156 7.60 6.57 3.07
N VAL A 157 7.20 7.46 2.16
CA VAL A 157 5.88 8.12 2.19
C VAL A 157 4.87 7.21 1.49
N PRO A 158 3.77 6.77 2.15
CA PRO A 158 2.79 5.88 1.53
C PRO A 158 2.21 6.44 0.22
N GLY A 159 2.06 5.57 -0.77
CA GLY A 159 1.58 5.94 -2.11
C GLY A 159 2.66 6.45 -3.07
N PHE A 160 3.83 6.87 -2.59
CA PHE A 160 4.95 7.23 -3.46
C PHE A 160 5.83 6.02 -3.76
N TYR A 161 6.20 5.84 -5.04
CA TYR A 161 7.03 4.72 -5.47
C TYR A 161 7.91 5.07 -6.67
N THR A 162 8.96 4.27 -6.87
CA THR A 162 9.80 4.35 -8.08
C THR A 162 9.16 3.54 -9.20
N ALA A 163 8.82 4.21 -10.29
CA ALA A 163 8.38 3.59 -11.52
C ALA A 163 9.54 3.49 -12.54
N GLN A 164 9.45 2.50 -13.42
CA GLN A 164 10.38 2.33 -14.53
C GLN A 164 9.83 3.03 -15.77
N GLY A 165 10.53 4.04 -16.27
CA GLY A 165 10.29 4.63 -17.59
C GLY A 165 11.06 3.91 -18.69
N LYS A 166 10.90 4.37 -19.93
CA LYS A 166 11.57 3.78 -21.11
C LYS A 166 13.09 3.67 -20.93
N ASN A 167 13.72 4.73 -20.43
CA ASN A 167 15.19 4.80 -20.29
C ASN A 167 15.64 5.01 -18.84
N ASN A 168 14.79 5.57 -17.97
CA ASN A 168 15.17 6.01 -16.62
C ASN A 168 14.12 5.61 -15.59
N LYS A 169 14.53 5.50 -14.32
CA LYS A 169 13.62 5.40 -13.17
C LYS A 169 13.17 6.78 -12.71
N TYR A 170 11.94 6.90 -12.25
CA TYR A 170 11.39 8.15 -11.71
C TYR A 170 10.46 7.87 -10.53
N VAL A 171 10.22 8.87 -9.68
CA VAL A 171 9.28 8.77 -8.56
C VAL A 171 7.91 9.29 -8.99
N THR A 172 6.86 8.57 -8.62
CA THR A 172 5.47 8.93 -8.89
C THR A 172 4.58 8.50 -7.73
N ILE A 173 3.29 8.82 -7.82
CA ILE A 173 2.27 8.49 -6.81
C ILE A 173 1.28 7.49 -7.41
N SER A 174 0.85 6.53 -6.61
CA SER A 174 -0.20 5.57 -6.98
C SER A 174 -1.58 6.17 -6.73
N GLY A 175 -2.49 6.02 -7.68
CA GLY A 175 -3.88 6.41 -7.53
C GLY A 175 -4.66 6.16 -8.81
N ALA A 176 -5.99 6.19 -8.70
CA ALA A 176 -6.86 6.13 -9.85
C ALA A 176 -6.91 7.50 -10.53
N GLN A 177 -6.85 7.50 -11.87
CA GLN A 177 -7.20 8.70 -12.64
C GLN A 177 -8.65 9.08 -12.35
N ASP A 178 -8.94 10.38 -12.44
CA ASP A 178 -10.28 10.92 -12.18
C ASP A 178 -10.82 10.60 -10.78
N SER A 179 -9.97 10.79 -9.76
CA SER A 179 -10.34 10.62 -8.36
C SER A 179 -10.07 11.89 -7.55
N ILE A 180 -10.75 12.03 -6.40
CA ILE A 180 -10.59 13.15 -5.49
C ILE A 180 -9.56 12.79 -4.41
N LEU A 181 -8.59 13.67 -4.20
CA LEU A 181 -7.64 13.65 -3.10
C LEU A 181 -8.29 14.23 -1.84
N ILE A 182 -8.55 13.37 -0.86
CA ILE A 182 -9.11 13.75 0.45
C ILE A 182 -8.00 13.59 1.50
N PRO A 183 -7.48 14.68 2.09
CA PRO A 183 -6.42 14.58 3.09
C PRO A 183 -6.92 13.99 4.42
N CYS A 184 -6.33 12.87 4.83
CA CYS A 184 -6.55 12.28 6.15
C CYS A 184 -5.63 12.94 7.17
N ARG A 185 -6.19 13.45 8.28
CA ARG A 185 -5.43 14.19 9.29
C ARG A 185 -5.54 13.54 10.65
N ASP A 186 -4.45 13.61 11.40
CA ASP A 186 -4.44 13.22 12.80
C ASP A 186 -5.11 14.28 13.71
N ILE A 187 -5.10 14.01 15.03
CA ILE A 187 -5.66 14.92 16.04
C ILE A 187 -4.96 16.29 16.09
N THR A 188 -3.73 16.38 15.60
CA THR A 188 -2.93 17.61 15.51
C THR A 188 -3.09 18.32 14.15
N LYS A 189 -3.97 17.81 13.28
CA LYS A 189 -4.26 18.30 11.92
C LYS A 189 -3.12 18.06 10.90
N GLN A 190 -2.13 17.23 11.23
CA GLN A 190 -1.09 16.80 10.30
C GLN A 190 -1.60 15.69 9.38
N ILE A 191 -1.23 15.70 8.11
CA ILE A 191 -1.59 14.65 7.14
C ILE A 191 -0.69 13.42 7.36
N VAL A 192 -1.27 12.21 7.49
CA VAL A 192 -0.57 10.97 7.95
C VAL A 192 -0.88 9.69 7.16
#